data_AF-A0A2V2AP34-F1
#
_entry.id   AF-A0A2V2AP34-F1
#
_cell.length_a   1.000
_cell.length_b   1.000
_cell.length_c   1.000
_cell.angle_alpha   90.00
_cell.angle_beta   90.00
_cell.angle_gamma   90.00
#
_symmetry.space_group_name_H-M   'P 1'
#
loop_
_entity.id
_entity.type
_entity.pdbx_description
1 polymer ?
#
loop_
_entity_poly.entity_id
_entity_poly.type
_entity_poly.pdbx_seq_one_letter_code
_entity_poly.pdbx_strand_id
1 'polypeptide(L)'
;MKDAIRLGDSTTHGGKVLEAFSRTDLNGKPIAGVGHKVSCPLCKGIFPIAEGSSTYTVDGTPIALDGMKTACGAALIASGPKGAVIS
;
A
#
# COMPACT_ATOMS: atom_id res chain seq x y z
N MET A 1 6.67 -14.20 4.99
CA MET A 1 6.21 -13.61 3.72
C MET A 1 5.56 -12.27 4.07
N LYS A 2 5.81 -11.19 3.33
CA LYS A 2 5.18 -9.88 3.59
C LYS A 2 3.91 -9.75 2.76
N ASP A 3 2.86 -9.22 3.36
CA ASP A 3 1.60 -8.94 2.68
C ASP A 3 1.74 -7.78 1.69
N ALA A 4 1.02 -7.86 0.57
CA ALA A 4 0.94 -6.78 -0.39
C ALA A 4 0.03 -5.66 0.13
N ILE A 5 0.48 -4.43 -0.04
CA ILE A 5 -0.29 -3.24 0.30
C ILE A 5 -1.40 -3.04 -0.73
N ARG A 6 -2.59 -2.67 -0.25
CA ARG A 6 -3.78 -2.50 -1.07
C ARG A 6 -4.37 -1.10 -0.91
N LEU A 7 -5.30 -0.78 -1.79
CA LEU A 7 -6.07 0.46 -1.70
C LEU A 7 -6.75 0.60 -0.33
N GLY A 8 -6.56 1.77 0.28
CA GLY A 8 -7.10 2.12 1.59
C GLY A 8 -6.37 1.54 2.80
N ASP A 9 -5.26 0.82 2.60
CA ASP A 9 -4.37 0.41 3.69
C ASP A 9 -3.75 1.62 4.38
N SER A 10 -3.40 1.43 5.65
CA SER A 10 -2.99 2.52 6.54
C SER A 10 -1.47 2.74 6.51
N THR A 11 -1.03 3.84 7.12
CA THR A 11 0.39 4.09 7.38
C THR A 11 0.66 4.40 8.85
N THR A 12 1.92 4.30 9.26
CA THR A 12 2.36 4.65 10.62
C THR A 12 2.14 6.12 10.99
N HIS A 13 1.91 7.00 10.00
CA HIS A 13 1.57 8.40 10.21
C HIS A 13 0.06 8.66 10.25
N GLY A 14 -0.76 7.61 10.33
CA GLY A 14 -2.23 7.70 10.32
C GLY A 14 -2.85 7.97 8.94
N GLY A 15 -2.03 7.93 7.89
CA GLY A 15 -2.42 8.14 6.51
C GLY A 15 -3.02 6.92 5.82
N LYS A 16 -3.47 7.07 4.58
CA LYS A 16 -4.07 5.98 3.78
C LYS A 16 -3.58 5.96 2.33
N VAL A 17 -3.46 4.76 1.78
CA VAL A 17 -3.18 4.55 0.35
C VAL A 17 -4.39 4.97 -0.49
N LEU A 18 -4.15 5.83 -1.48
CA LEU A 18 -5.17 6.45 -2.32
C LEU A 18 -5.22 5.89 -3.74
N GLU A 19 -4.12 5.34 -4.23
CA GLU A 19 -4.01 4.79 -5.58
C GLU A 19 -3.49 3.36 -5.57
N ALA A 20 -3.89 2.59 -6.58
CA ALA A 20 -3.59 1.18 -6.73
C ALA A 20 -3.75 0.77 -8.21
N PHE A 21 -3.21 -0.40 -8.58
CA PHE A 21 -3.34 -0.93 -9.94
C PHE A 21 -4.77 -1.39 -10.20
N SER A 22 -5.47 -0.72 -11.12
CA SER A 22 -6.90 -0.98 -11.39
C SER A 22 -7.21 -2.39 -11.90
N ARG A 23 -6.22 -3.11 -12.44
CA ARG A 23 -6.37 -4.48 -13.00
C ARG A 23 -5.98 -5.60 -12.04
N THR A 24 -5.66 -5.27 -10.80
CA THR A 24 -5.31 -6.26 -9.77
C THR A 24 -6.46 -6.43 -8.78
N ASP A 25 -6.61 -7.63 -8.24
CA ASP A 25 -7.50 -7.89 -7.13
C ASP A 25 -6.81 -8.83 -6.14
N LEU A 26 -6.76 -8.41 -4.87
CA LEU A 26 -6.30 -9.22 -3.75
C LEU A 26 -7.29 -9.12 -2.60
N ASN A 27 -8.21 -10.08 -2.55
CA ASN A 27 -9.33 -10.14 -1.60
C ASN A 27 -10.28 -8.93 -1.75
N GLY A 28 -10.70 -8.64 -2.99
CA GLY A 28 -11.68 -7.57 -3.27
C GLY A 28 -11.09 -6.16 -3.22
N LYS A 29 -9.76 -6.04 -3.29
CA LYS A 29 -9.05 -4.75 -3.28
C LYS A 29 -7.84 -4.77 -4.21
N PRO A 30 -7.63 -3.72 -5.00
CA PRO A 30 -6.44 -3.62 -5.85
C PRO A 30 -5.16 -3.40 -5.04
N ILE A 31 -4.06 -3.90 -5.56
CA ILE A 31 -2.71 -3.83 -4.99
C ILE A 31 -2.08 -2.47 -5.31
N ALA A 32 -1.33 -1.91 -4.38
CA ALA A 32 -0.55 -0.69 -4.56
C ALA A 32 0.94 -0.98 -4.81
N GLY A 33 1.65 0.00 -5.37
CA GLY A 33 3.02 -0.13 -5.85
C GLY A 33 3.73 1.21 -5.82
N VAL A 34 5.00 1.18 -6.21
CA VAL A 34 5.86 2.38 -6.26
C VAL A 34 5.20 3.47 -7.11
N GLY A 35 5.23 4.71 -6.62
CA GLY A 35 4.63 5.87 -7.28
C GLY A 35 3.16 6.13 -6.94
N HIS A 36 2.41 5.15 -6.43
CA HIS A 36 1.02 5.39 -6.02
C HIS A 36 0.92 6.34 -4.83
N LYS A 37 -0.10 7.19 -4.84
CA LYS A 37 -0.32 8.22 -3.81
C LYS A 37 -0.81 7.66 -2.48
N VAL A 38 -0.34 8.29 -1.43
CA VAL A 38 -0.70 8.03 -0.04
C VAL A 38 -0.95 9.37 0.66
N SER A 39 -2.10 9.54 1.31
CA SER A 39 -2.33 10.69 2.18
C SER A 39 -1.52 10.53 3.46
N CYS A 40 -0.97 11.62 3.97
CA CYS A 40 -0.25 11.65 5.24
C CYS A 40 -0.75 12.84 6.08
N PRO A 41 -1.57 12.61 7.13
CA PRO A 41 -2.10 13.69 7.96
C PRO A 41 -1.01 14.31 8.85
N LEU A 42 0.01 13.53 9.25
CA LEU A 42 1.14 14.03 10.04
C LEU A 42 1.96 15.05 9.25
N CYS A 43 2.27 14.75 7.98
CA CYS A 43 3.03 15.64 7.10
C CYS A 43 2.15 16.62 6.31
N LYS A 44 0.81 16.53 6.49
CA LYS A 44 -0.20 17.36 5.82
C LYS A 44 -0.07 17.40 4.29
N GLY A 45 0.05 16.23 3.65
CA GLY A 45 0.23 16.15 2.21
C GLY A 45 -0.08 14.78 1.60
N ILE A 46 0.14 14.68 0.30
CA ILE A 46 0.05 13.44 -0.47
C ILE A 46 1.45 13.10 -0.97
N PHE A 47 1.88 11.87 -0.72
CA PHE A 47 3.23 11.41 -1.04
C PHE A 47 3.16 10.08 -1.78
N PRO A 48 4.03 9.85 -2.77
CA PRO A 48 4.10 8.56 -3.44
C PRO A 48 4.70 7.49 -2.52
N ILE A 49 4.37 6.23 -2.79
CA ILE A 49 5.13 5.09 -2.28
C ILE A 49 6.53 5.11 -2.91
N ALA A 50 7.57 5.06 -2.08
CA ALA A 50 8.96 5.18 -2.50
C ALA A 50 9.65 3.82 -2.65
N GLU A 51 9.22 2.82 -1.88
CA GLU A 51 9.82 1.49 -1.87
C GLU A 51 8.88 0.42 -2.43
N GLY A 52 9.46 -0.60 -3.07
CA GLY A 52 8.74 -1.70 -3.68
C GLY A 52 9.51 -3.01 -3.62
N SER A 53 8.83 -4.10 -3.97
CA SER A 53 9.41 -5.44 -4.01
C SER A 53 10.47 -5.57 -5.10
N SER A 54 11.58 -6.25 -4.80
CA SER A 54 12.59 -6.64 -5.79
C SER A 54 12.18 -7.83 -6.65
N THR A 55 11.13 -8.56 -6.26
CA THR A 55 10.71 -9.82 -6.89
C THR A 55 9.35 -9.73 -7.58
N TYR A 56 8.45 -8.89 -7.09
CA TYR A 56 7.07 -8.81 -7.57
C TYR A 56 6.80 -7.46 -8.22
N THR A 57 6.29 -7.51 -9.45
CA THR A 57 5.92 -6.32 -10.23
C THR A 57 4.55 -6.53 -10.87
N VAL A 58 3.84 -5.43 -11.12
CA VAL A 58 2.62 -5.36 -11.93
C VAL A 58 2.88 -4.35 -13.04
N ASP A 59 2.74 -4.78 -14.29
CA ASP A 59 3.03 -3.96 -15.47
C ASP A 59 4.43 -3.29 -15.42
N GLY A 60 5.44 -4.01 -14.91
CA GLY A 60 6.81 -3.53 -14.74
C GLY A 60 7.03 -2.61 -13.53
N THR A 61 5.99 -2.27 -12.78
CA THR A 61 6.08 -1.45 -11.57
C THR A 61 6.16 -2.32 -10.31
N PRO A 62 7.18 -2.15 -9.45
CA PRO A 62 7.27 -2.89 -8.18
C PRO A 62 6.06 -2.71 -7.28
N ILE A 63 5.51 -3.81 -6.75
CA ILE A 63 4.42 -3.74 -5.77
C ILE A 63 4.95 -3.34 -4.40
N ALA A 64 4.12 -2.67 -3.61
CA ALA A 64 4.45 -2.27 -2.25
C ALA A 64 4.07 -3.39 -1.27
N LEU A 65 4.95 -3.65 -0.31
CA LEU A 65 4.78 -4.67 0.72
C LEU A 65 4.73 -4.05 2.11
N ASP A 66 4.24 -4.81 3.08
CA ASP A 66 4.19 -4.38 4.48
C ASP A 66 5.54 -3.83 5.01
N GLY A 67 5.46 -2.69 5.68
CA GLY A 67 6.58 -1.96 6.26
C GLY A 67 7.41 -1.11 5.29
N MET A 68 7.12 -1.16 3.98
CA MET A 68 7.79 -0.30 2.98
C MET A 68 7.42 1.18 3.16
N LYS A 69 8.31 2.06 2.71
CA LYS A 69 8.22 3.50 2.95
C LYS A 69 7.57 4.28 1.81
N THR A 70 6.88 5.34 2.23
CA THR A 70 6.46 6.45 1.38
C THR A 70 7.54 7.53 1.34
N ALA A 71 7.45 8.46 0.38
CA ALA A 71 8.41 9.55 0.23
C ALA A 71 8.49 10.49 1.46
N CYS A 72 7.44 10.58 2.29
CA CYS A 72 7.49 11.33 3.55
C CYS A 72 8.03 10.52 4.74
N GLY A 73 8.46 9.27 4.52
CA GLY A 73 9.02 8.39 5.55
C GLY A 73 8.00 7.55 6.32
N ALA A 74 6.70 7.70 6.07
CA ALA A 74 5.68 6.85 6.69
C ALA A 74 5.83 5.40 6.19
N ALA A 75 5.69 4.42 7.09
CA ALA A 75 5.66 3.00 6.71
C ALA A 75 4.23 2.57 6.39
N LEU A 76 4.07 1.75 5.36
CA LEU A 76 2.81 1.14 4.96
C LEU A 76 2.47 -0.03 5.89
N ILE A 77 1.18 -0.16 6.21
CA ILE A 77 0.64 -1.21 7.10
C ILE A 77 -0.40 -2.00 6.31
N ALA A 78 -0.08 -3.24 5.98
CA ALA A 78 -0.99 -4.12 5.27
C ALA A 78 -2.16 -4.51 6.18
N SER A 79 -3.39 -4.49 5.66
CA SER A 79 -4.56 -4.94 6.44
C SER A 79 -4.77 -6.46 6.46
N GLY A 80 -3.83 -7.26 5.93
CA GLY A 80 -3.85 -8.73 5.92
C GLY A 80 -5.04 -9.36 5.15
N PRO A 81 -5.14 -10.71 5.09
CA PRO A 81 -6.36 -11.35 4.61
C PRO A 81 -7.51 -11.06 5.58
N LYS A 82 -8.64 -10.57 5.05
CA LYS A 82 -9.88 -10.32 5.80
C LYS A 82 -10.55 -11.66 6.14
N GLY A 83 -9.92 -12.49 6.96
CA GLY A 83 -10.53 -13.67 7.55
C GLY A 83 -11.27 -13.32 8.84
N ALA A 84 -12.21 -12.40 8.79
CA ALA A 84 -13.20 -12.24 9.85
C ALA A 84 -14.51 -12.80 9.31
N VAL A 85 -14.79 -14.07 9.62
CA VAL A 85 -16.17 -14.52 9.71
C VAL A 85 -16.87 -13.54 10.63
N ILE A 86 -17.82 -12.78 10.11
CA ILE A 86 -18.77 -12.06 10.95
C ILE A 86 -19.62 -13.14 11.63
N SER A 87 -19.37 -13.39 12.91
CA SER A 87 -20.35 -14.05 13.78
C SER A 87 -21.23 -13.01 14.45
#